data_AF-A0A2U2N952-F1
#
_entry.id   AF-A0A2U2N952-F1
#
_cell.length_a   1.000
_cell.length_b   1.000
_cell.length_c   1.000
_cell.angle_alpha   90.00
_cell.angle_beta   90.00
_cell.angle_gamma   90.00
#
_symmetry.space_group_name_H-M   'P 1'
#
loop_
_entity.id
_entity.type
_entity.pdbx_description
1 polymer ?
#
loop_
_entity_poly.entity_id
_entity_poly.type
_entity_poly.pdbx_seq_one_letter_code
_entity_poly.pdbx_strand_id
1 'polypeptide(L)'
;MNKAYKAYLQDALDHYMVNDDEDQAIRLFLEFLDTYHPETIENAVEEPDAWTYAESDNQYPTVMIDKTMLQGFDIDVSKIEDPEKLACRWAYYSGETANDEDNLDYALDRALDDLKIDRESVSIDR
;
A
#
# COMPACT_ATOMS: atom_id res chain seq x y z
N MET A 1 10.06 -0.83 17.60
CA MET A 1 10.07 -2.31 17.47
C MET A 1 8.86 -2.68 16.64
N ASN A 2 9.09 -3.24 15.46
CA ASN A 2 8.08 -3.46 14.45
C ASN A 2 7.05 -4.53 14.89
N LYS A 3 5.95 -4.06 15.49
CA LYS A 3 4.84 -4.90 15.98
C LYS A 3 4.17 -5.70 14.85
N ALA A 4 4.15 -5.16 13.63
CA ALA A 4 3.57 -5.83 12.47
C ALA A 4 4.40 -7.05 12.06
N TYR A 5 5.73 -6.95 12.09
CA TYR A 5 6.62 -8.07 11.78
C TYR A 5 6.55 -9.18 12.84
N LYS A 6 6.42 -8.81 14.12
CA LYS A 6 6.17 -9.80 15.19
C LYS A 6 4.84 -10.53 14.99
N ALA A 7 3.77 -9.80 14.65
CA ALA A 7 2.46 -10.38 14.40
C ALA A 7 2.48 -11.33 13.19
N TYR A 8 3.17 -10.95 12.11
CA TYR A 8 3.36 -11.80 10.94
C TYR A 8 4.06 -13.12 11.26
N LEU A 9 5.15 -13.08 12.03
CA LEU A 9 5.88 -14.29 12.43
C LEU A 9 5.09 -15.19 13.38
N GLN A 10 4.27 -14.60 14.25
CA GLN A 10 3.36 -15.34 15.11
C GLN A 10 2.25 -16.02 14.28
N ASP A 11 1.68 -15.31 13.31
CA ASP A 11 0.68 -15.84 12.38
C ASP A 11 1.25 -16.99 11.51
N ALA A 12 2.51 -16.86 11.09
CA ALA A 12 3.25 -17.90 10.38
C ALA A 12 3.34 -19.21 11.18
N LEU A 13 3.64 -19.12 12.49
CA LEU A 13 3.66 -20.27 13.39
C LEU A 13 2.29 -20.88 13.63
N ASP A 14 1.25 -20.05 13.71
CA ASP A 14 -0.10 -20.49 14.09
C ASP A 14 -0.90 -21.07 12.91
N HIS A 15 -0.61 -20.64 11.67
CA HIS A 15 -1.47 -20.92 10.50
C HIS A 15 -0.79 -21.59 9.30
N TYR A 16 0.55 -21.68 9.25
CA TYR A 16 1.26 -22.24 8.09
C TYR A 16 1.97 -23.55 8.43
N MET A 17 2.06 -24.46 7.44
CA MET A 17 2.91 -25.65 7.57
C MET A 17 4.37 -25.25 7.41
N VAL A 18 4.96 -24.76 8.51
CA VAL A 18 6.41 -24.58 8.65
C VAL A 18 7.06 -25.92 8.97
N ASN A 19 8.27 -26.16 8.45
CA ASN A 19 9.03 -27.33 8.85
C ASN A 19 9.68 -27.12 10.24
N ASP A 20 10.18 -28.19 10.86
CA ASP A 20 10.70 -28.14 12.23
C ASP A 20 11.86 -27.14 12.40
N ASP A 21 12.71 -26.98 11.38
CA ASP A 21 13.82 -26.02 11.40
C ASP A 21 13.32 -24.57 11.29
N GLU A 22 12.27 -24.33 10.50
CA GLU A 22 11.61 -23.03 10.36
C GLU A 22 10.85 -22.63 11.63
N ASP A 23 10.10 -23.54 12.26
CA ASP A 23 9.44 -23.30 13.55
C ASP A 23 10.46 -22.91 14.62
N GLN A 24 11.55 -23.68 14.73
CA GLN A 24 12.60 -23.39 15.70
C GLN A 24 13.29 -22.05 15.44
N ALA A 25 13.59 -21.72 14.18
CA ALA A 25 14.20 -20.44 13.82
C ALA A 25 13.28 -19.25 14.13
N ILE A 26 11.98 -19.34 13.82
CA ILE A 26 11.02 -18.28 14.08
C ILE A 26 10.84 -18.07 15.59
N ARG A 27 10.75 -19.15 16.39
CA ARG A 27 10.64 -19.05 17.86
C ARG A 27 11.87 -18.40 18.49
N LEU A 28 13.08 -18.81 18.09
CA LEU A 28 14.32 -18.21 18.58
C LEU A 28 14.43 -16.73 18.21
N PHE A 29 13.96 -16.35 17.03
CA PHE A 29 13.96 -14.97 16.59
C PHE A 29 12.92 -14.12 17.35
N LEU A 30 11.73 -14.66 17.62
CA LEU A 30 10.72 -14.00 18.46
C LEU A 30 11.22 -13.79 19.90
N GLU A 31 11.91 -14.76 20.48
CA GLU A 31 12.53 -14.65 21.81
C GLU A 31 13.69 -13.63 21.83
N PHE A 32 14.50 -13.61 20.76
CA PHE A 32 15.51 -12.57 20.58
C PHE A 32 14.87 -11.18 20.52
N LEU A 33 13.79 -10.98 19.76
CA LEU A 33 13.10 -9.70 19.68
C LEU A 33 12.51 -9.25 21.03
N ASP A 34 12.02 -10.18 21.86
CA ASP A 34 11.46 -9.86 23.17
C ASP A 34 12.52 -9.51 24.22
N THR A 35 13.74 -9.99 24.04
CA THR A 35 14.90 -9.69 24.92
C THR A 35 15.79 -8.59 24.37
N TYR A 36 15.60 -8.20 23.11
CA TYR A 36 16.31 -7.13 22.44
C TYR A 36 15.83 -5.76 22.96
N HIS A 37 16.45 -5.33 24.06
CA HIS A 37 16.42 -3.95 24.50
C HIS A 37 17.65 -3.23 23.94
N PRO A 38 17.52 -2.41 22.88
CA PRO A 38 18.65 -1.65 22.40
C PRO A 38 19.00 -0.59 23.47
N GLU A 39 19.97 -0.90 24.33
CA GLU A 39 20.60 0.04 25.25
C GLU A 39 21.44 1.05 24.46
N THR A 40 20.76 1.96 23.76
CA THR A 40 21.20 3.26 23.21
C THR A 40 20.30 3.58 22.03
N ILE A 41 19.05 3.98 22.32
CA ILE A 41 18.31 4.75 21.34
C ILE A 41 17.72 6.00 22.01
N GLU A 42 18.61 6.91 22.44
CA GLU A 42 18.25 8.33 22.64
C GLU A 42 17.81 8.99 21.31
N ASN A 43 18.05 8.31 20.18
CA ASN A 43 17.55 8.67 18.85
C ASN A 43 16.49 7.67 18.41
N ALA A 44 15.47 7.39 19.24
CA ALA A 44 14.34 6.58 18.81
C ALA A 44 13.63 7.40 17.75
N VAL A 45 14.18 7.34 16.53
CA VAL A 45 13.57 7.81 15.31
C VAL A 45 12.22 7.15 15.36
N GLU A 46 11.20 7.96 15.60
CA GLU A 46 9.81 7.59 15.42
C GLU A 46 9.77 6.75 14.16
N GLU A 47 9.34 5.49 14.27
CA GLU A 47 9.28 4.61 13.09
C GLU A 47 8.53 5.42 12.02
N PRO A 48 9.20 5.77 10.91
CA PRO A 48 8.61 6.69 9.98
C PRO A 48 7.31 6.08 9.48
N ASP A 49 6.29 6.91 9.29
CA ASP A 49 5.01 6.41 8.79
C ASP A 49 5.17 5.78 7.40
N ALA A 50 4.11 5.12 6.94
CA ALA A 50 4.12 4.47 5.63
C ALA A 50 4.54 5.43 4.49
N TRP A 51 4.26 6.72 4.63
CA TRP A 51 4.64 7.78 3.69
C TRP A 51 6.13 8.05 3.68
N THR A 52 6.76 8.09 4.85
CA THR A 52 8.20 8.34 4.95
C THR A 52 9.02 7.13 4.51
N TYR A 53 8.50 5.91 4.70
CA TYR A 53 9.10 4.70 4.10
C TYR A 53 9.03 4.73 2.57
N ALA A 54 7.85 5.05 2.03
CA ALA A 54 7.61 5.23 0.60
C ALA A 54 8.56 6.28 -0.03
N GLU A 55 8.74 7.43 0.62
CA GLU A 55 9.66 8.48 0.17
C GLU A 55 11.13 8.01 0.20
N SER A 56 11.55 7.31 1.26
CA SER A 56 12.94 6.85 1.41
C SER A 56 13.38 5.84 0.35
N ASP A 57 12.43 5.07 -0.20
CA ASP A 57 12.66 4.04 -1.19
C ASP A 57 12.31 4.50 -2.62
N ASN A 58 11.99 5.80 -2.79
CA ASN A 58 11.47 6.38 -4.03
C ASN A 58 10.20 5.66 -4.56
N GLN A 59 9.50 4.97 -3.66
CA GLN A 59 8.27 4.23 -3.90
C GLN A 59 7.11 5.12 -3.49
N TYR A 60 6.72 6.06 -4.36
CA TYR A 60 5.53 6.85 -4.12
C TYR A 60 4.30 5.92 -3.88
N PRO A 61 3.33 6.33 -3.04
CA PRO A 61 2.13 5.55 -2.65
C PRO A 61 1.18 5.19 -3.79
N THR A 62 1.60 5.44 -5.02
CA THR A 62 1.28 4.73 -6.25
C THR A 62 1.09 3.21 -6.09
N VAL A 63 1.67 2.59 -5.05
CA VAL A 63 1.57 1.16 -4.74
C VAL A 63 0.20 0.72 -4.21
N MET A 64 -0.70 1.64 -3.82
CA MET A 64 -2.04 1.27 -3.30
C MET A 64 -3.21 1.58 -4.23
N ILE A 65 -2.99 2.22 -5.38
CA ILE A 65 -4.06 2.47 -6.36
C ILE A 65 -4.32 1.19 -7.16
N ASP A 66 -5.50 0.61 -6.94
CA ASP A 66 -6.01 -0.52 -7.72
C ASP A 66 -7.45 -0.29 -8.18
N LYS A 67 -7.97 -1.22 -9.01
CA LYS A 67 -9.34 -1.11 -9.53
C LYS A 67 -10.43 -1.09 -8.46
N THR A 68 -10.17 -1.59 -7.26
CA THR A 68 -11.17 -1.63 -6.18
C THR A 68 -11.39 -0.24 -5.59
N MET A 69 -10.38 0.63 -5.65
CA MET A 69 -10.51 2.02 -5.21
C MET A 69 -11.39 2.87 -6.12
N LEU A 70 -11.51 2.53 -7.41
CA LEU A 70 -12.29 3.30 -8.39
C LEU A 70 -13.74 3.55 -7.94
N GLN A 71 -14.37 2.58 -7.27
CA GLN A 71 -15.73 2.73 -6.74
C GLN A 71 -15.83 3.81 -5.66
N GLY A 72 -14.78 4.00 -4.86
CA GLY A 72 -14.69 5.06 -3.86
C GLY A 72 -14.61 6.47 -4.47
N PHE A 73 -14.27 6.56 -5.77
CA PHE A 73 -14.17 7.80 -6.55
C PHE A 73 -15.36 7.98 -7.51
N ASP A 74 -16.51 7.37 -7.17
CA ASP A 74 -17.75 7.41 -7.95
C ASP A 74 -17.63 6.82 -9.38
N ILE A 75 -16.65 5.93 -9.61
CA ILE A 75 -16.47 5.23 -10.89
C ILE A 75 -17.09 3.82 -10.84
N ASP A 76 -18.03 3.55 -11.73
CA ASP A 76 -18.59 2.23 -11.98
C ASP A 76 -17.64 1.41 -12.87
N VAL A 77 -16.87 0.55 -12.19
CA VAL A 77 -15.91 -0.38 -12.80
C VAL A 77 -16.54 -1.29 -13.87
N SER A 78 -17.84 -1.58 -13.79
CA SER A 78 -18.53 -2.42 -14.77
C SER A 78 -18.73 -1.73 -16.14
N LYS A 79 -18.65 -0.40 -16.18
CA LYS A 79 -18.75 0.41 -17.39
C LYS A 79 -17.40 0.61 -18.10
N ILE A 80 -16.32 0.05 -17.57
CA ILE A 80 -14.95 0.19 -18.08
C ILE A 80 -14.49 -1.12 -18.73
N GLU A 81 -14.00 -1.04 -19.98
CA GLU A 81 -13.48 -2.20 -20.72
C GLU A 81 -12.23 -2.82 -20.05
N ASP A 82 -11.31 -1.97 -19.58
CA ASP A 82 -10.06 -2.39 -18.93
C ASP A 82 -9.77 -1.52 -17.68
N PRO A 83 -10.33 -1.88 -16.52
CA PRO A 83 -10.19 -1.09 -15.29
C PRO A 83 -8.79 -1.18 -14.67
N GLU A 84 -8.03 -2.24 -14.95
CA GLU A 84 -6.63 -2.35 -14.50
C GLU A 84 -5.77 -1.30 -15.21
N LYS A 85 -5.98 -1.12 -16.52
CA LYS A 85 -5.30 -0.08 -17.29
C LYS A 85 -5.62 1.33 -16.77
N LEU A 86 -6.86 1.60 -16.39
CA LEU A 86 -7.22 2.87 -15.75
C LEU A 86 -6.50 3.04 -14.41
N ALA A 87 -6.49 2.02 -13.55
CA ALA A 87 -5.78 2.05 -12.27
C ALA A 87 -4.27 2.31 -12.46
N CYS A 88 -3.63 1.64 -13.41
CA CYS A 88 -2.22 1.89 -13.73
C CYS A 88 -1.95 3.33 -14.21
N ARG A 89 -2.84 3.90 -15.02
CA ARG A 89 -2.72 5.29 -15.49
C ARG A 89 -2.93 6.30 -14.37
N TRP A 90 -3.91 6.04 -13.52
CA TRP A 90 -4.17 6.86 -12.35
C TRP A 90 -2.98 6.85 -11.38
N ALA A 91 -2.41 5.67 -11.12
CA ALA A 91 -1.18 5.49 -10.36
C ALA A 91 0.00 6.28 -10.97
N TYR A 92 0.17 6.21 -12.28
CA TYR A 92 1.20 7.01 -12.96
C TYR A 92 1.04 8.52 -12.69
N TYR A 93 -0.16 9.06 -12.87
CA TYR A 93 -0.41 10.49 -12.66
C TYR A 93 -0.40 10.91 -11.20
N SER A 94 -0.77 10.03 -10.26
CA SER A 94 -0.65 10.33 -8.82
C SER A 94 0.80 10.46 -8.38
N GLY A 95 1.72 9.71 -9.01
CA GLY A 95 3.16 9.84 -8.79
C GLY A 95 3.74 11.16 -9.30
N GLU A 96 3.22 11.68 -10.42
CA GLU A 96 3.64 13.00 -10.95
C GLU A 96 3.22 14.16 -10.05
N THR A 97 2.26 13.93 -9.14
CA THR A 97 1.60 14.96 -8.38
C THR A 97 1.73 14.78 -6.86
N ALA A 98 2.64 13.93 -6.41
CA ALA A 98 2.86 13.46 -5.03
C ALA A 98 3.09 14.54 -3.93
N ASN A 99 2.98 15.83 -4.23
CA ASN A 99 3.15 16.94 -3.28
C ASN A 99 1.83 17.62 -2.84
N ASP A 100 0.65 17.12 -3.22
CA ASP A 100 -0.64 17.72 -2.81
C ASP A 100 -1.72 16.63 -2.64
N GLU A 101 -2.38 16.54 -1.47
CA GLU A 101 -3.39 15.51 -1.17
C GLU A 101 -4.67 15.64 -2.02
N ASP A 102 -4.96 16.83 -2.55
CA ASP A 102 -6.07 17.08 -3.49
C ASP A 102 -5.85 16.43 -4.88
N ASN A 103 -4.76 15.67 -5.06
CA ASN A 103 -4.37 15.14 -6.37
C ASN A 103 -5.03 13.88 -6.85
N LEU A 104 -5.65 13.06 -6.00
CA LEU A 104 -6.10 11.75 -6.46
C LEU A 104 -7.26 11.88 -7.46
N ASP A 105 -8.22 12.78 -7.22
CA ASP A 105 -9.28 13.08 -8.20
C ASP A 105 -8.72 13.72 -9.47
N TYR A 106 -7.79 14.68 -9.35
CA TYR A 106 -7.16 15.31 -10.50
C TYR A 106 -6.33 14.32 -11.35
N ALA A 107 -5.59 13.42 -10.70
CA ALA A 107 -4.84 12.36 -11.35
C ALA A 107 -5.76 11.32 -12.00
N LEU A 108 -6.93 11.04 -11.39
CA LEU A 108 -7.95 10.17 -11.96
C LEU A 108 -8.56 10.82 -13.21
N ASP A 109 -8.89 12.11 -13.17
CA ASP A 109 -9.40 12.85 -14.32
C ASP A 109 -8.38 12.86 -15.48
N ARG A 110 -7.10 13.07 -15.20
CA ARG A 110 -6.04 12.93 -16.21
C ARG A 110 -5.95 11.51 -16.78
N ALA A 111 -6.11 10.48 -15.95
CA ALA A 111 -6.07 9.10 -16.40
C ALA A 111 -7.26 8.78 -17.32
N LEU A 112 -8.45 9.29 -16.98
CA LEU A 112 -9.66 9.19 -17.80
C LEU A 112 -9.47 9.91 -19.14
N ASP A 113 -8.94 11.14 -19.13
CA ASP A 113 -8.64 11.92 -20.34
C ASP A 113 -7.62 11.23 -21.27
N ASP A 114 -6.51 10.70 -20.72
CA ASP A 114 -5.49 9.98 -21.49
C ASP A 114 -6.06 8.72 -22.16
N LEU A 115 -6.96 8.03 -21.46
CA LEU A 115 -7.68 6.86 -21.97
C LEU A 115 -8.91 7.21 -22.80
N LYS A 116 -9.26 8.50 -22.93
CA LYS A 116 -10.44 9.00 -23.64
C LYS A 116 -11.75 8.42 -23.12
N ILE A 117 -11.81 8.23 -21.80
CA ILE A 117 -13.01 7.77 -21.09
C ILE A 117 -13.73 9.00 -20.56
N ASP A 118 -14.97 9.20 -20.96
CA ASP A 118 -15.80 10.27 -20.40
C ASP A 118 -16.22 9.92 -18.98
N ARG A 119 -15.93 10.80 -18.01
CA ARG A 119 -16.19 10.55 -16.58
C ARG A 119 -17.67 10.30 -16.32
N GLU A 120 -18.56 11.07 -16.96
CA GLU A 120 -20.01 10.90 -16.79
C GLU A 120 -20.47 9.52 -17.27
N SER A 121 -19.92 9.04 -18.38
CA SER A 121 -20.24 7.71 -18.95
C SER A 121 -19.91 6.53 -18.03
N VAL A 122 -18.93 6.68 -17.13
CA VAL A 122 -18.48 5.64 -16.19
C VAL A 122 -18.86 5.94 -14.74
N SER A 123 -19.64 6.98 -14.49
CA SER A 123 -20.07 7.34 -13.14
C SER A 123 -21.12 6.35 -12.58
N ILE A 124 -21.13 6.18 -11.26
CA ILE A 124 -22.19 5.42 -10.57
C ILE A 124 -23.50 6.23 -10.62
N ASP A 125 -24.55 5.65 -11.22
CA ASP A 125 -25.89 6.26 -11.23
C ASP A 125 -26.44 6.28 -9.79
N ARG A 126 -26.65 7.47 -9.23
CA ARG A 126 -27.25 7.68 -7.90
C ARG A 126 -28.77 7.80 -7.95
#